data_AF-A0A962QZ32-F1
#
_entry.id   AF-A0A962QZ32-F1
#
_cell.length_a   1.000
_cell.length_b   1.000
_cell.length_c   1.000
_cell.angle_alpha   90.00
_cell.angle_beta   90.00
_cell.angle_gamma   90.00
#
_symmetry.space_group_name_H-M   'P 1'
#
loop_
_entity.id
_entity.type
_entity.pdbx_description
1 polymer ?
#
loop_
_entity_poly.entity_id
_entity_poly.type
_entity_poly.pdbx_seq_one_letter_code
_entity_poly.pdbx_strand_id
1 'polypeptide(L)'
;MSPLASASRLASRATFGLDYPAIQAIAEQGEAAWLEEQFRLPIGRHEPIVTELLSRKRAGDFAELEADNNNIEFVFRRLAWWQQAVYAPDVLRQRVAFALSEILVVSDKDDTLATFPYALSNYQDTLLTHAF
;
A
#
# COMPACT_ATOMS: atom_id res chain seq x y z
N MET A 1 -16.35 6.09 -27.16
CA MET A 1 -16.09 6.30 -25.72
C MET A 1 -15.08 7.43 -25.61
N SER A 2 -15.31 8.49 -24.81
CA SER A 2 -14.33 9.59 -24.71
C SER A 2 -13.05 9.11 -23.99
N PRO A 3 -11.87 9.70 -24.28
CA PRO A 3 -10.63 9.36 -23.58
C PRO A 3 -10.78 9.48 -22.05
N LEU A 4 -11.44 10.54 -21.58
CA LEU A 4 -11.70 10.77 -20.15
C LEU A 4 -12.57 9.67 -19.53
N ALA A 5 -13.60 9.20 -20.22
CA ALA A 5 -14.44 8.12 -19.72
C ALA A 5 -13.65 6.81 -19.63
N SER A 6 -12.76 6.53 -20.58
CA SER A 6 -11.90 5.34 -20.55
C SER A 6 -10.87 5.41 -19.44
N ALA A 7 -10.17 6.53 -19.31
CA ALA A 7 -9.25 6.80 -18.21
C ALA A 7 -9.92 6.64 -16.84
N SER A 8 -11.14 7.16 -16.67
CA SER A 8 -11.91 6.98 -15.43
C SER A 8 -12.20 5.52 -15.14
N ARG A 9 -12.63 4.73 -16.14
CA ARG A 9 -12.86 3.28 -15.97
C ARG A 9 -11.58 2.53 -15.64
N LEU A 10 -10.46 2.89 -16.27
CA LEU A 10 -9.16 2.31 -15.96
C LEU A 10 -8.79 2.62 -14.51
N ALA A 11 -8.82 3.88 -14.10
CA ALA A 11 -8.51 4.31 -12.74
C ALA A 11 -9.35 3.56 -11.69
N SER A 12 -10.68 3.46 -11.88
CA SER A 12 -11.56 2.75 -10.93
C SER A 12 -11.27 1.25 -10.80
N ARG A 13 -10.59 0.63 -11.78
CA ARG A 13 -10.25 -0.81 -11.76
C ARG A 13 -8.81 -1.06 -11.34
N ALA A 14 -7.91 -0.18 -11.75
CA ALA A 14 -6.47 -0.32 -11.63
C ALA A 14 -5.89 0.33 -10.37
N THR A 15 -6.67 1.11 -9.62
CA THR A 15 -6.22 1.79 -8.39
C THR A 15 -7.25 1.67 -7.27
N PHE A 16 -7.01 2.33 -6.13
CA PHE A 16 -7.99 2.50 -5.04
C PHE A 16 -8.89 3.74 -5.21
N GLY A 17 -8.83 4.38 -6.37
CA GLY A 17 -9.42 5.68 -6.65
C GLY A 17 -8.35 6.69 -7.00
N LEU A 18 -8.64 7.57 -7.97
CA LEU A 18 -7.82 8.71 -8.34
C LEU A 18 -8.69 9.95 -8.35
N ASP A 19 -8.08 11.10 -8.08
CA ASP A 19 -8.77 12.37 -8.21
C ASP A 19 -8.98 12.75 -9.68
N TYR A 20 -9.81 13.76 -9.91
CA TYR A 20 -10.16 14.19 -11.27
C TYR A 20 -8.95 14.64 -12.10
N PRO A 21 -8.01 15.43 -11.56
CA PRO A 21 -6.79 15.79 -12.28
C PRO A 21 -5.96 14.58 -12.73
N ALA A 22 -5.77 13.58 -11.87
CA ALA A 22 -5.04 12.36 -12.25
C ALA A 22 -5.76 11.56 -13.34
N ILE A 23 -7.10 11.51 -13.31
CA ILE A 23 -7.89 10.89 -14.38
C ILE A 23 -7.73 11.65 -15.71
N GLN A 24 -7.70 12.98 -15.68
CA GLN A 24 -7.43 13.79 -16.88
C GLN A 24 -6.02 13.52 -17.42
N ALA A 25 -5.01 13.43 -16.55
CA ALA A 25 -3.65 13.12 -16.95
C ALA A 25 -3.55 11.75 -17.66
N ILE A 26 -4.24 10.72 -17.16
CA ILE A 26 -4.33 9.41 -17.84
C ILE A 26 -4.99 9.55 -19.22
N ALA A 27 -6.05 10.37 -19.33
CA ALA A 27 -6.75 10.58 -20.59
C ALA A 27 -5.88 11.28 -21.64
N GLU A 28 -5.01 12.20 -21.22
CA GLU A 28 -4.06 12.93 -22.06
C GLU A 28 -2.84 12.06 -22.44
N GLN A 29 -2.30 11.31 -21.47
CA GLN A 29 -1.15 10.42 -21.64
C GLN A 29 -1.51 9.16 -22.46
N GLY A 30 -2.73 8.67 -22.31
CA GLY A 30 -3.20 7.41 -22.88
C GLY A 30 -2.94 6.20 -21.96
N GLU A 31 -3.91 5.27 -21.94
CA GLU A 31 -3.94 4.12 -21.02
C GLU A 31 -2.70 3.23 -21.11
N ALA A 32 -2.25 2.91 -22.32
CA ALA A 32 -1.09 2.05 -22.53
C ALA A 32 0.20 2.70 -21.99
N ALA A 33 0.40 3.98 -22.27
CA ALA A 33 1.57 4.71 -21.77
C ALA A 33 1.56 4.83 -20.24
N TRP A 34 0.40 5.04 -19.63
CA TRP A 34 0.25 5.04 -18.18
C TRP A 34 0.56 3.67 -17.56
N LEU A 35 0.08 2.57 -18.15
CA LEU A 35 0.40 1.22 -17.68
C LEU A 35 1.92 0.94 -17.75
N GLU A 36 2.56 1.31 -18.85
CA GLU A 36 4.02 1.18 -19.01
C GLU A 36 4.80 1.99 -17.98
N GLU A 37 4.30 3.15 -17.58
CA GLU A 37 4.88 3.94 -16.48
C GLU A 37 4.70 3.21 -15.15
N GLN A 38 3.49 2.74 -14.83
CA GLN A 38 3.20 2.01 -13.61
C GLN A 38 4.05 0.74 -13.46
N PHE A 39 4.35 0.04 -14.56
CA PHE A 39 5.21 -1.13 -14.53
C PHE A 39 6.66 -0.83 -14.15
N ARG A 40 7.13 0.39 -14.45
CA ARG A 40 8.51 0.83 -14.22
C ARG A 40 8.72 1.54 -12.88
N LEU A 41 7.65 1.93 -12.19
CA LEU A 41 7.76 2.60 -10.90
C LEU A 41 8.43 1.68 -9.86
N PRO A 42 9.29 2.24 -8.99
CA PRO A 42 9.86 1.48 -7.88
C PRO A 42 8.76 1.01 -6.93
N ILE A 43 9.00 -0.14 -6.30
CA ILE A 43 8.02 -0.77 -5.40
C ILE A 43 7.89 0.05 -4.11
N GLY A 44 6.68 0.53 -3.81
CA GLY A 44 6.32 1.13 -2.52
C GLY A 44 6.18 0.06 -1.45
N ARG A 45 7.25 -0.21 -0.69
CA ARG A 45 7.30 -1.27 0.32
C ARG A 45 6.75 -0.86 1.69
N HIS A 46 6.17 -1.82 2.40
CA HIS A 46 5.62 -1.68 3.75
C HIS A 46 6.71 -1.76 4.82
N GLU A 47 7.70 -2.64 4.65
CA GLU A 47 8.77 -2.85 5.63
C GLU A 47 9.50 -1.57 6.01
N PRO A 48 9.92 -0.68 5.08
CA PRO A 48 10.63 0.54 5.45
C PRO A 48 9.81 1.46 6.36
N ILE A 49 8.48 1.51 6.17
CA ILE A 49 7.58 2.31 7.01
C ILE A 49 7.50 1.70 8.41
N VAL A 50 7.39 0.38 8.51
CA VAL A 50 7.40 -0.32 9.81
C VAL A 50 8.72 -0.12 10.54
N THR A 51 9.86 -0.24 9.84
CA THR A 51 11.19 0.01 10.42
C THR A 51 11.30 1.43 10.95
N GLU A 52 10.80 2.42 10.23
CA GLU A 52 10.77 3.80 10.69
C GLU A 52 9.90 3.98 11.94
N LEU A 53 8.68 3.42 11.95
CA LEU A 53 7.79 3.48 13.12
C LEU A 53 8.41 2.82 14.36
N LEU A 54 9.10 1.68 14.20
CA LEU A 54 9.84 1.03 15.28
C LEU A 54 11.03 1.88 15.76
N SER A 55 11.71 2.57 14.83
CA SER A 55 12.78 3.51 15.18
C SER A 55 12.27 4.67 16.04
N ARG A 56 11.18 5.30 15.62
CA ARG A 56 10.50 6.38 16.35
C ARG A 56 10.00 5.94 17.72
N LYS A 57 9.47 4.73 17.83
CA LYS A 57 9.11 4.12 19.12
C LYS A 57 10.31 4.04 20.06
N ARG A 58 11.45 3.50 19.59
CA ARG A 58 12.69 3.40 20.40
C ARG A 58 13.24 4.77 20.79
N ALA A 59 12.99 5.82 20.00
CA ALA A 59 13.34 7.20 20.31
C ALA A 59 12.41 7.87 21.33
N GLY A 60 11.28 7.23 21.68
CA GLY A 60 10.31 7.75 22.64
C GLY A 60 9.21 8.62 22.05
N ASP A 61 9.10 8.72 20.71
CA ASP A 61 8.11 9.57 20.02
C ASP A 61 6.65 9.24 20.40
N PHE A 62 6.41 8.02 20.89
CA PHE A 62 5.08 7.52 21.24
C PHE A 62 4.87 7.37 22.75
N ALA A 63 5.73 7.93 23.60
CA ALA A 63 5.66 7.74 25.06
C ALA A 63 4.29 8.09 25.66
N GLU A 64 3.62 9.14 25.16
CA GLU A 64 2.26 9.50 25.58
C GLU A 64 1.22 8.43 25.20
N LEU A 65 1.33 7.86 24.00
CA LEU A 65 0.42 6.82 23.52
C LEU A 65 0.68 5.47 24.21
N GLU A 66 1.93 5.19 24.58
CA GLU A 66 2.32 3.97 25.29
C GLU A 66 1.83 3.93 26.75
N ALA A 67 1.51 5.09 27.33
CA ALA A 67 0.93 5.17 28.68
C ALA A 67 -0.45 4.48 28.76
N ASP A 68 -1.24 4.58 27.70
CA ASP A 68 -2.59 3.99 27.61
C ASP A 68 -2.61 2.67 26.81
N ASN A 69 -1.58 2.40 25.99
CA ASN A 69 -1.48 1.19 25.17
C ASN A 69 -0.04 0.67 25.08
N ASN A 70 0.26 -0.40 25.81
CA ASN A 70 1.59 -1.00 25.85
C ASN A 70 1.98 -1.77 24.55
N ASN A 71 1.09 -1.89 23.57
CA ASN A 71 1.34 -2.61 22.32
C ASN A 71 0.94 -1.81 21.07
N ILE A 72 1.45 -0.58 20.95
CA ILE A 72 1.25 0.25 19.76
C ILE A 72 1.80 -0.38 18.47
N GLU A 73 2.75 -1.31 18.55
CA GLU A 73 3.37 -1.93 17.37
C GLU A 73 2.36 -2.71 16.52
N PHE A 74 1.31 -3.24 17.15
CA PHE A 74 0.20 -3.93 16.49
C PHE A 74 -0.49 -3.06 15.41
N VAL A 75 -0.44 -1.73 15.51
CA VAL A 75 -1.04 -0.85 14.49
C VAL A 75 -0.09 -0.51 13.35
N PHE A 76 1.22 -0.70 13.50
CA PHE A 76 2.23 -0.20 12.54
C PHE A 76 2.08 -0.81 11.15
N ARG A 77 1.79 -2.11 11.05
CA ARG A 77 1.46 -2.73 9.77
C ARG A 77 0.28 -2.06 9.07
N ARG A 78 -0.81 -1.81 9.82
CA ARG A 78 -2.02 -1.21 9.26
C ARG A 78 -1.75 0.23 8.81
N LEU A 79 -0.93 0.97 9.55
CA LEU A 79 -0.44 2.28 9.14
C LEU A 79 0.40 2.20 7.86
N ALA A 80 1.31 1.24 7.75
CA ALA A 80 2.08 1.03 6.52
C ALA A 80 1.18 0.72 5.33
N TRP A 81 0.15 -0.11 5.52
CA TRP A 81 -0.84 -0.40 4.47
C TRP A 81 -1.59 0.86 4.04
N TRP A 82 -2.12 1.65 4.98
CA TRP A 82 -2.82 2.90 4.65
C TRP A 82 -1.89 3.90 3.96
N GLN A 83 -0.66 4.04 4.45
CA GLN A 83 0.33 4.93 3.86
C GLN A 83 0.59 4.56 2.38
N GLN A 84 0.79 3.28 2.07
CA GLN A 84 1.00 2.84 0.70
C GLN A 84 -0.27 2.93 -0.14
N ALA A 85 -1.42 2.48 0.37
CA ALA A 85 -2.68 2.49 -0.37
C ALA A 85 -3.13 3.91 -0.77
N VAL A 86 -2.81 4.92 0.04
CA VAL A 86 -3.22 6.31 -0.19
C VAL A 86 -2.16 7.12 -0.94
N TYR A 87 -0.88 6.93 -0.63
CA TYR A 87 0.18 7.86 -1.07
C TYR A 87 1.24 7.24 -2.00
N ALA A 88 1.24 5.92 -2.20
CA ALA A 88 2.24 5.31 -3.06
C ALA A 88 2.04 5.71 -4.54
N PRO A 89 3.11 6.03 -5.28
CA PRO A 89 2.99 6.35 -6.69
C PRO A 89 2.71 5.12 -7.58
N ASP A 90 3.11 3.92 -7.15
CA ASP A 90 2.94 2.63 -7.85
C ASP A 90 1.54 2.03 -7.65
N VAL A 91 0.50 2.86 -7.81
CA VAL A 91 -0.91 2.55 -7.48
C VAL A 91 -1.42 1.26 -8.13
N LEU A 92 -0.97 0.94 -9.34
CA LEU A 92 -1.33 -0.33 -9.99
C LEU A 92 -0.77 -1.53 -9.23
N ARG A 93 0.51 -1.47 -8.84
CA ARG A 93 1.19 -2.54 -8.10
C ARG A 93 0.52 -2.75 -6.74
N GLN A 94 0.16 -1.67 -6.06
CA GLN A 94 -0.57 -1.73 -4.79
C GLN A 94 -1.95 -2.39 -4.96
N ARG A 95 -2.70 -2.04 -6.01
CA ARG A 95 -4.03 -2.62 -6.29
C ARG A 95 -3.95 -4.11 -6.65
N VAL A 96 -2.93 -4.52 -7.39
CA VAL A 96 -2.66 -5.92 -7.76
C VAL A 96 -2.25 -6.72 -6.53
N ALA A 97 -1.33 -6.21 -5.70
CA ALA A 97 -0.94 -6.87 -4.45
C ALA A 97 -2.13 -7.06 -3.51
N PHE A 98 -3.03 -6.07 -3.42
CA PHE A 98 -4.28 -6.23 -2.68
C PHE A 98 -5.16 -7.35 -3.25
N ALA A 99 -5.34 -7.42 -4.57
CA ALA A 99 -6.09 -8.52 -5.20
C ALA A 99 -5.42 -9.89 -4.93
N LEU A 100 -4.09 -9.97 -4.97
CA LEU A 100 -3.36 -11.19 -4.60
C LEU A 100 -3.59 -11.56 -3.13
N SER A 101 -3.72 -10.58 -2.23
CA SER A 101 -3.97 -10.84 -0.81
C SER A 101 -5.37 -11.41 -0.53
N GLU A 102 -6.32 -11.22 -1.44
CA GLU A 102 -7.67 -11.81 -1.39
C GLU A 102 -7.66 -13.28 -1.87
N ILE A 103 -6.61 -13.69 -2.60
CA ILE A 103 -6.44 -15.07 -3.11
C ILE A 103 -5.52 -15.88 -2.19
N LEU A 104 -4.37 -15.28 -1.83
CA LEU A 104 -3.40 -15.84 -0.91
C LEU A 104 -3.71 -15.26 0.48
N VAL A 105 -4.60 -15.93 1.21
CA VAL A 105 -5.08 -15.37 2.49
C VAL A 105 -4.22 -15.87 3.64
N VAL A 106 -3.73 -14.94 4.46
CA VAL A 106 -3.09 -15.22 5.76
C VAL A 106 -3.95 -14.67 6.89
N SER A 107 -3.89 -15.31 8.06
CA SER A 107 -4.64 -14.86 9.24
C SER A 107 -3.69 -14.34 10.32
N ASP A 108 -3.98 -13.13 10.81
CA ASP A 108 -3.34 -12.51 11.96
C ASP A 108 -4.22 -12.56 13.22
N LYS A 109 -5.19 -13.49 13.24
CA LYS A 109 -6.09 -13.69 14.38
C LYS A 109 -5.38 -14.31 15.60
N ASP A 110 -4.31 -15.07 15.37
CA ASP A 110 -3.44 -15.57 16.42
C ASP A 110 -2.34 -14.54 16.71
N ASP A 111 -2.07 -14.30 18.00
CA ASP A 111 -1.13 -13.27 18.48
C ASP A 111 0.28 -13.44 17.87
N THR A 112 0.65 -14.65 17.48
CA THR A 112 1.98 -14.97 16.96
C THR A 112 2.34 -14.21 15.69
N LEU A 113 1.38 -13.81 14.86
CA LEU A 113 1.65 -12.95 13.68
C LEU A 113 1.28 -11.49 13.93
N ALA A 114 0.30 -11.27 14.79
CA ALA A 114 -0.25 -9.96 15.08
C ALA A 114 0.73 -9.08 15.88
N THR A 115 1.59 -9.69 16.69
CA THR A 115 2.60 -9.01 17.53
C THR A 115 3.93 -8.78 16.81
N PHE A 116 4.10 -9.29 15.58
CA PHE A 116 5.34 -9.13 14.80
C PHE A 116 5.11 -8.20 13.61
N PRO A 117 5.35 -6.89 13.75
CA PRO A 117 5.00 -5.90 12.72
C PRO A 117 5.73 -6.13 11.39
N TYR A 118 6.88 -6.82 11.42
CA TYR A 118 7.60 -7.24 10.22
C TYR A 118 6.92 -8.38 9.45
N ALA A 119 6.31 -9.36 10.12
CA ALA A 119 5.88 -10.60 9.50
C ALA A 119 4.86 -10.34 8.38
N LEU A 120 3.78 -9.65 8.71
CA LEU A 120 2.70 -9.36 7.78
C LEU A 120 3.00 -8.18 6.84
N SER A 121 3.99 -7.35 7.15
CA SER A 121 4.47 -6.30 6.24
C SER A 121 5.35 -6.90 5.14
N ASN A 122 6.25 -7.81 5.50
CA ASN A 122 7.06 -8.57 4.54
C ASN A 122 6.20 -9.48 3.67
N TYR A 123 5.11 -10.02 4.23
CA TYR A 123 4.09 -10.73 3.45
C TYR A 123 3.53 -9.85 2.32
N GLN A 124 3.10 -8.61 2.63
CA GLN A 124 2.63 -7.66 1.62
C GLN A 124 3.72 -7.31 0.61
N ASP A 125 4.96 -7.09 1.07
CA ASP A 125 6.09 -6.80 0.20
C ASP A 125 6.41 -7.95 -0.76
N THR A 126 6.13 -9.19 -0.36
CA THR A 126 6.22 -10.36 -1.24
C THR A 126 5.17 -10.28 -2.35
N LEU A 127 3.92 -9.97 -2.03
CA LEU A 127 2.86 -9.79 -3.03
C LEU A 127 3.18 -8.63 -3.99
N LEU A 128 3.70 -7.51 -3.46
CA LEU A 128 4.13 -6.36 -4.27
C LEU A 128 5.26 -6.72 -5.24
N THR A 129 6.24 -7.47 -4.76
CA THR A 129 7.38 -7.96 -5.56
C THR A 129 6.94 -8.86 -6.72
N HIS A 130 5.84 -9.60 -6.54
CA HIS A 130 5.34 -10.56 -7.52
C HIS A 130 4.05 -10.13 -8.24
N ALA A 131 3.64 -8.86 -8.12
CA ALA A 131 2.47 -8.33 -8.81
C ALA A 131 2.61 -8.36 -10.35
N PHE A 132 3.83 -8.17 -10.85
CA PHE A 132 4.30 -8.33 -12.23
C PHE A 132 5.80 -8.05 -12.30
#